data_AF-A0A061N6C8-F1
#
_entry.id   AF-A0A061N6C8-F1
#
_cell.length_a   1.000
_cell.length_b   1.000
_cell.length_c   1.000
_cell.angle_alpha   90.00
_cell.angle_beta   90.00
_cell.angle_gamma   90.00
#
_symmetry.space_group_name_H-M   'P 1'
#
loop_
_entity.id
_entity.type
_entity.pdbx_description
1 polymer ?
#
loop_
_entity_poly.entity_id
_entity_poly.type
_entity_poly.pdbx_seq_one_letter_code
_entity_poly.pdbx_strand_id
1 'polypeptide(L)'
;MNIYYATPDDATIVCTLMHDAFAEYKHATPSSSALLETPDSVREGLNGGEKALIGMEGDKPVAMLRYVISMMIYISSDYLYHQRIKGMVMLKSSLQH
;
A
#
# COMPACT_ATOMS: atom_id res chain seq x y z
N MET A 1 7.05 17.82 0.63
CA MET A 1 6.55 16.44 0.58
C MET A 1 7.24 15.74 -0.59
N ASN A 2 8.00 14.68 -0.30
CA ASN A 2 8.71 13.90 -1.31
C ASN A 2 8.02 12.53 -1.47
N ILE A 3 8.00 11.96 -2.67
CA ILE A 3 7.40 10.65 -2.93
C ILE A 3 8.40 9.80 -3.69
N TYR A 4 8.59 8.56 -3.26
CA TYR A 4 9.48 7.62 -3.94
C TYR A 4 8.86 6.22 -4.05
N TYR A 5 9.34 5.45 -5.02
CA TYR A 5 8.98 4.04 -5.15
C TYR A 5 9.69 3.23 -4.09
N ALA A 6 8.91 2.51 -3.30
CA ALA A 6 9.42 1.58 -2.31
C ALA A 6 10.10 0.40 -3.00
N THR A 7 11.19 -0.05 -2.40
CA THR A 7 11.91 -1.25 -2.74
C THR A 7 11.62 -2.36 -1.72
N PRO A 8 12.02 -3.62 -1.96
CA PRO A 8 11.89 -4.69 -0.98
C PRO A 8 12.58 -4.41 0.38
N ASP A 9 13.55 -3.50 0.43
CA ASP A 9 14.19 -3.04 1.67
C ASP A 9 13.27 -2.12 2.50
N ASP A 10 12.35 -1.39 1.85
CA ASP A 10 11.36 -0.53 2.51
C ASP A 10 10.17 -1.31 3.11
N ALA A 11 10.15 -2.64 3.01
CA ALA A 11 9.01 -3.47 3.41
C ALA A 11 8.57 -3.24 4.87
N THR A 12 9.51 -2.99 5.78
CA THR A 12 9.21 -2.66 7.18
C THR A 12 8.48 -1.32 7.31
N ILE A 13 8.87 -0.31 6.53
CA ILE A 13 8.23 1.01 6.52
C ILE A 13 6.80 0.88 6.00
N VAL A 14 6.62 0.20 4.87
CA VAL A 14 5.28 -0.05 4.28
C VAL A 14 4.38 -0.82 5.25
N CYS A 15 4.89 -1.89 5.88
CA CYS A 15 4.13 -2.68 6.86
C CYS A 15 3.70 -1.83 8.06
N THR A 16 4.59 -0.97 8.56
CA THR A 16 4.29 -0.07 9.69
C THR A 16 3.21 0.93 9.32
N LEU A 17 3.35 1.61 8.17
CA LEU A 17 2.36 2.56 7.68
C LEU A 17 1.00 1.90 7.44
N MET A 18 0.94 0.66 6.94
CA MET A 18 -0.32 -0.08 6.82
C MET A 18 -0.92 -0.33 8.21
N HIS A 19 -0.15 -0.82 9.17
CA HIS A 19 -0.66 -1.09 10.51
C HIS A 19 -1.18 0.17 11.20
N ASP A 20 -0.42 1.27 11.16
CA ASP A 20 -0.83 2.54 11.76
C ASP A 20 -2.14 3.06 11.14
N ALA A 21 -2.24 2.99 9.81
CA ALA A 21 -3.42 3.45 9.09
C ALA A 21 -4.67 2.62 9.36
N PHE A 22 -4.51 1.31 9.49
CA PHE A 22 -5.61 0.39 9.67
C PHE A 22 -5.88 0.08 11.15
N ALA A 23 -5.09 0.64 12.08
CA ALA A 23 -5.22 0.41 13.52
C ALA A 23 -6.59 0.82 14.06
N GLU A 24 -7.15 1.94 13.58
CA GLU A 24 -8.51 2.38 13.96
C GLU A 24 -9.60 1.39 13.51
N TYR A 25 -9.32 0.59 12.47
CA TYR A 25 -10.21 -0.43 11.93
C TYR A 25 -9.96 -1.82 12.53
N LYS A 26 -9.12 -1.94 13.58
CA LYS A 26 -8.81 -3.23 14.22
C LYS A 26 -10.04 -3.95 14.79
N HIS A 27 -11.08 -3.20 15.13
CA HIS A 27 -12.36 -3.74 15.61
C HIS A 27 -13.48 -3.68 14.56
N ALA A 28 -13.20 -3.18 13.35
CA ALA A 28 -14.17 -3.17 12.26
C ALA A 28 -14.37 -4.59 11.72
N THR A 29 -15.62 -4.92 11.35
CA THR A 29 -15.95 -6.22 10.75
C THR A 29 -16.34 -6.03 9.28
N PRO A 30 -15.68 -6.71 8.32
CA PRO A 30 -14.52 -7.58 8.49
C PRO A 30 -13.24 -6.78 8.84
N SER A 31 -12.37 -7.39 9.64
CA SER A 31 -11.05 -6.82 9.92
C SER A 31 -10.25 -6.71 8.63
N SER A 32 -9.61 -5.57 8.39
CA SER A 32 -8.79 -5.39 7.18
C SER A 32 -7.63 -6.39 7.19
N SER A 33 -7.48 -7.17 6.11
CA SER A 33 -6.34 -8.09 5.95
C SER A 33 -4.99 -7.37 6.02
N ALA A 34 -4.97 -6.05 5.81
CA ALA A 34 -3.80 -5.20 6.00
C ALA A 34 -3.20 -5.26 7.42
N LEU A 35 -3.99 -5.63 8.44
CA LEU A 35 -3.53 -5.80 9.83
C LEU A 35 -2.86 -7.16 10.10
N LEU A 36 -2.94 -8.10 9.15
CA LEU A 36 -2.29 -9.42 9.23
C LEU A 36 -0.98 -9.46 8.44
N GLU A 37 -0.67 -8.39 7.71
CA GLU A 37 0.53 -8.32 6.89
C GLU A 37 1.79 -8.25 7.76
N THR A 38 2.86 -8.85 7.30
CA THR A 38 4.17 -8.82 7.95
C THR A 38 5.20 -8.19 7.03
N PRO A 39 6.33 -7.68 7.55
CA PRO A 39 7.41 -7.18 6.70
C PRO A 39 7.86 -8.19 5.64
N ASP A 40 7.88 -9.49 5.98
CA ASP A 40 8.18 -10.56 5.02
C ASP A 40 7.11 -10.69 3.94
N SER A 41 5.82 -10.70 4.30
CA SER A 41 4.74 -10.79 3.31
C SER A 41 4.71 -9.57 2.38
N VAL A 42 4.99 -8.37 2.91
CA VAL A 42 5.14 -7.16 2.10
C VAL A 42 6.33 -7.28 1.15
N ARG A 43 7.48 -7.77 1.65
CA ARG A 43 8.68 -7.99 0.83
C ARG A 43 8.43 -9.00 -0.29
N GLU A 44 7.78 -10.11 0.03
CA GLU A 44 7.37 -11.12 -0.95
C GLU A 44 6.45 -10.53 -2.01
N GLY A 45 5.48 -9.69 -1.62
CA GLY A 45 4.61 -8.98 -2.54
C GLY A 45 5.38 -8.06 -3.50
N LEU A 46 6.30 -7.24 -2.98
CA LEU A 46 7.14 -6.34 -3.79
C LEU A 46 8.04 -7.12 -4.75
N ASN A 47 8.63 -8.23 -4.30
CA ASN A 47 9.39 -9.13 -5.17
C ASN A 47 8.50 -9.81 -6.22
N GLY A 48 7.24 -10.09 -5.89
CA GLY A 48 6.23 -10.70 -6.74
C GLY A 48 5.57 -9.75 -7.75
N GLY A 49 6.04 -8.51 -7.87
CA GLY A 49 5.55 -7.52 -8.84
C GLY A 49 4.48 -6.56 -8.32
N GLU A 50 4.16 -6.60 -7.02
CA GLU A 50 3.46 -5.49 -6.39
C GLU A 50 4.33 -4.25 -6.38
N LYS A 51 3.70 -3.07 -6.43
CA LYS A 51 4.38 -1.78 -6.34
C LYS A 51 3.90 -1.03 -5.12
N ALA A 52 4.80 -0.28 -4.52
CA ALA A 52 4.43 0.67 -3.49
C ALA A 52 5.10 2.03 -3.69
N LEU A 53 4.41 3.08 -3.26
CA LEU A 53 4.91 4.45 -3.15
C LEU A 53 4.88 4.84 -1.67
N ILE A 54 5.92 5.53 -1.21
CA ILE A 54 6.01 6.09 0.14
C ILE A 54 6.05 7.62 0.01
N GLY A 55 5.17 8.29 0.76
CA GLY A 55 5.17 9.74 0.90
C GLY A 55 5.91 10.16 2.18
N MET A 56 6.83 11.10 2.04
CA MET A 56 7.69 11.63 3.10
C MET A 56 7.36 13.10 3.40
N GLU A 57 7.28 13.43 4.68
CA GLU A 57 7.30 14.80 5.18
C GLU A 57 8.59 15.01 5.99
N GLY A 58 9.55 15.74 5.39
CA GLY A 58 10.92 15.73 5.87
C GLY A 58 11.52 14.32 5.74
N ASP A 59 12.05 13.80 6.85
CA ASP A 59 12.61 12.44 6.94
C ASP A 59 11.57 11.41 7.44
N LYS A 60 10.32 11.84 7.68
CA LYS A 60 9.28 10.98 8.25
C LYS A 60 8.39 10.40 7.15
N PRO A 61 8.20 9.07 7.09
CA PRO A 61 7.18 8.47 6.23
C PRO A 61 5.78 8.76 6.80
N VAL A 62 4.91 9.29 5.96
CA VAL A 62 3.54 9.74 6.32
C VAL A 62 2.45 9.22 5.38
N ALA A 63 2.79 8.55 4.29
CA ALA A 63 1.77 7.99 3.40
C ALA A 63 2.29 6.77 2.66
N MET A 64 1.38 5.89 2.27
CA MET A 64 1.69 4.79 1.36
C MET A 64 0.56 4.51 0.37
N LEU A 65 0.94 4.06 -0.82
CA LEU A 65 0.03 3.44 -1.79
C LEU A 65 0.66 2.12 -2.24
N ARG A 66 -0.03 0.98 -2.04
CA ARG A 66 0.44 -0.35 -2.46
C ARG A 66 -0.60 -1.02 -3.36
N TYR A 67 -0.18 -1.42 -4.55
CA TYR A 67 -1.06 -1.87 -5.61
C TYR A 67 -0.41 -2.95 -6.49
N VAL A 68 -1.27 -3.75 -7.12
CA VAL A 68 -0.87 -4.70 -8.16
C VAL A 68 -1.62 -4.34 -9.45
N ILE A 69 -0.88 -4.27 -10.55
CA ILE A 69 -1.46 -4.12 -11.89
C ILE A 69 -1.65 -5.54 -12.43
N SER A 70 -2.89 -5.95 -12.63
CA SER A 70 -3.20 -7.25 -13.22
C SER A 70 -3.79 -7.03 -14.61
N MET A 71 -3.19 -7.67 -15.61
CA MET A 71 -3.75 -7.68 -16.96
C MET A 71 -4.73 -8.84 -17.05
N MET A 72 -6.04 -8.52 -17.11
CA MET A 72 -7.06 -9.54 -17.37
C MET A 72 -7.36 -9.54 -18.87
N ILE A 73 -6.89 -10.57 -19.57
CA ILE A 73 -7.17 -10.73 -21.01
C ILE A 73 -8.52 -11.44 -21.17
N TYR A 74 -9.53 -10.72 -21.65
CA TYR A 74 -10.77 -11.34 -22.13
C TYR A 74 -10.64 -11.59 -23.64
N ILE A 75 -10.65 -12.86 -24.07
CA ILE A 75 -10.69 -13.20 -25.50
C ILE A 75 -12.16 -13.22 -25.95
N SER A 76 -12.70 -12.01 -26.12
CA SER A 76 -13.73 -11.65 -27.11
C SER A 76 -13.90 -10.12 -27.07
N SER A 77 -13.11 -9.46 -27.92
CA SER A 77 -13.26 -8.10 -28.44
C SER A 77 -13.09 -6.84 -27.57
N ASP A 78 -12.64 -6.89 -26.31
CA ASP A 78 -12.22 -5.66 -25.60
C ASP A 78 -11.12 -5.94 -24.55
N TYR A 79 -9.95 -5.28 -24.65
CA TYR A 79 -8.89 -5.34 -23.64
C TYR A 79 -9.21 -4.38 -22.48
N LEU A 80 -9.43 -4.91 -21.27
CA LEU A 80 -9.65 -4.12 -20.06
C LEU A 80 -8.48 -4.33 -19.08
N TYR A 81 -7.75 -3.26 -18.76
CA TYR A 81 -6.75 -3.28 -17.68
C TYR A 81 -7.45 -3.16 -16.32
N HIS A 82 -7.13 -4.03 -15.36
CA HIS A 82 -7.67 -3.96 -14.01
C HIS A 82 -6.56 -3.72 -12.98
N GLN A 83 -6.59 -2.57 -12.32
CA GLN A 83 -5.69 -2.29 -11.20
C GLN A 83 -6.39 -2.72 -9.90
N ARG A 84 -5.78 -3.64 -9.14
CA ARG A 84 -6.24 -3.96 -7.78
C ARG A 84 -5.38 -3.22 -6.78
N ILE A 85 -6.00 -2.27 -6.08
CA ILE A 85 -5.39 -1.58 -4.95
C ILE A 85 -5.55 -2.50 -3.74
N LYS A 86 -4.43 -2.96 -3.17
CA LYS A 86 -4.42 -3.79 -1.96
C LYS A 86 -4.38 -2.94 -0.68
N GLY A 87 -3.96 -1.68 -0.78
CA GLY A 87 -4.08 -0.69 0.28
C GLY A 87 -3.76 0.72 -0.23
N MET A 88 -4.50 1.71 0.23
CA MET A 88 -4.20 3.12 0.01
C MET A 88 -4.41 3.88 1.31
N VAL A 89 -3.37 4.56 1.78
CA VAL A 89 -3.42 5.34 3.00
C VAL A 89 -2.72 6.66 2.76
N MET A 90 -3.47 7.74 2.97
CA MET A 90 -2.91 9.07 3.21
C MET A 90 -3.07 9.36 4.70
N LEU A 91 -1.99 9.43 5.49
CA LEU A 91 -2.13 9.99 6.84
C LEU A 91 -2.46 11.48 6.66
N LYS A 92 -3.68 11.88 7.05
CA LYS A 92 -3.99 13.29 7.24
C LYS A 92 -3.19 13.78 8.44
N SER A 93 -2.18 14.62 8.22
CA SER A 93 -2.10 15.92 8.89
C SER A 93 -0.92 16.77 8.37
N SER A 94 -1.23 17.76 7.54
CA SER A 94 -0.57 19.09 7.58
C SER A 94 -1.58 20.22 7.31
N LEU A 95 -2.87 19.95 7.51
CA LEU A 95 -3.96 20.95 7.46
C LEU A 95 -4.77 20.87 8.76
N GLN A 96 -4.12 21.14 9.89
CA GLN A 96 -4.78 21.76 11.04
C GLN A 96 -3.84 22.83 11.58
N HIS A 97 -4.44 24.00 11.81
CA HIS A 97 -3.86 25.29 12.16
C HIS A 97 -2.91 25.28 13.36
#